data_AF-A0A2N3DH46-F1
#
_entry.id   AF-A0A2N3DH46-F1
#
_cell.length_a   1.000
_cell.length_b   1.000
_cell.length_c   1.000
_cell.angle_alpha   90.00
_cell.angle_beta   90.00
_cell.angle_gamma   90.00
#
_symmetry.space_group_name_H-M   'P 1'
#
loop_
_entity.id
_entity.type
_entity.pdbx_description
1 polymer ?
#
loop_
_entity_poly.entity_id
_entity_poly.type
_entity_poly.pdbx_seq_one_letter_code
_entity_poly.pdbx_strand_id
1 'polypeptide(L)'
;MGEQMQIEEERGTVHNNAAGLAKVKNLFLLFLLVAVLATAIWLFRGSVGWPVASALEDENGAKISVYRNDFISTSEIVFDIVDVDYAESPLGMTRKLLKAADALKEHNFERVFLAHRGEKKFYLDGYYFQRLGRERSWQNPIYTIRTLPENVMRLDGSPAYGSWTGGWIGVMGRQLEDANQFHRDWWLSDEISGS
;
A
#
# COMPACT_ATOMS: atom_id res chain seq x y z
N MET A 1 -6.13 73.16 -16.45
CA MET A 1 -5.94 72.00 -17.35
C MET A 1 -4.90 71.01 -16.81
N GLY A 2 -3.81 71.45 -16.17
CA GLY A 2 -2.83 70.55 -15.54
C GLY A 2 -3.34 69.73 -14.35
N GLU A 3 -4.21 70.32 -13.51
CA GLU A 3 -4.72 69.65 -12.30
C GLU A 3 -5.61 68.45 -12.60
N GLN A 4 -6.43 68.51 -13.67
CA GLN A 4 -7.26 67.37 -14.09
C GLN A 4 -6.43 66.24 -14.70
N MET A 5 -5.35 66.57 -15.41
CA MET A 5 -4.42 65.59 -15.98
C MET A 5 -3.67 64.83 -14.87
N GLN A 6 -3.30 65.53 -13.79
CA GLN A 6 -2.60 64.95 -12.64
C GLN A 6 -3.49 63.97 -11.86
N ILE A 7 -4.78 64.27 -11.70
CA ILE A 7 -5.75 63.40 -11.02
C ILE A 7 -6.02 62.12 -11.82
N GLU A 8 -6.02 62.22 -13.15
CA GLU A 8 -6.25 61.07 -14.04
C GLU A 8 -5.05 60.11 -14.07
N GLU A 9 -3.83 60.66 -14.05
CA GLU A 9 -2.58 59.90 -13.94
C GLU A 9 -2.44 59.18 -12.59
N GLU A 10 -2.77 59.85 -11.48
CA GLU A 10 -2.78 59.23 -10.15
C GLU A 10 -3.83 58.11 -10.05
N ARG A 11 -5.04 58.30 -10.59
CA ARG A 11 -6.07 57.25 -10.63
C ARG A 11 -5.64 56.03 -11.45
N GLY A 12 -5.03 56.24 -12.62
CA GLY A 12 -4.50 55.16 -13.46
C GLY A 12 -3.42 54.35 -12.73
N THR A 13 -2.52 55.04 -12.03
CA THR A 13 -1.42 54.43 -11.27
C THR A 13 -1.94 53.61 -10.08
N VAL A 14 -2.88 54.15 -9.30
CA VAL A 14 -3.51 53.43 -8.18
C VAL A 14 -4.29 52.20 -8.65
N HIS A 15 -5.04 52.31 -9.76
CA HIS A 15 -5.80 51.18 -10.31
C HIS A 15 -4.88 50.06 -10.83
N ASN A 16 -3.81 50.42 -11.54
CA ASN A 16 -2.81 49.47 -12.03
C ASN A 16 -2.06 48.76 -10.88
N ASN A 17 -1.73 49.50 -9.81
CA ASN A 17 -1.10 48.94 -8.61
C ASN A 17 -2.02 47.98 -7.85
N ALA A 18 -3.31 48.31 -7.71
CA ALA A 18 -4.29 47.44 -7.07
C ALA A 18 -4.51 46.13 -7.86
N ALA A 19 -4.59 46.22 -9.19
CA ALA A 19 -4.70 45.06 -10.07
C ALA A 19 -3.43 44.18 -10.03
N GLY A 20 -2.24 44.79 -9.98
CA GLY A 20 -0.97 44.10 -9.82
C GLY A 20 -0.87 43.36 -8.48
N LEU A 21 -1.24 44.01 -7.38
CA LEU A 21 -1.27 43.42 -6.04
C LEU A 21 -2.25 42.25 -5.95
N ALA A 22 -3.43 42.38 -6.55
CA ALA A 22 -4.42 41.30 -6.61
C ALA A 22 -3.90 40.08 -7.40
N LYS A 23 -3.20 40.30 -8.53
CA LYS A 23 -2.56 39.21 -9.29
C LYS A 23 -1.47 38.51 -8.49
N VAL A 24 -0.58 39.25 -7.81
CA VAL A 24 0.48 38.66 -6.98
C VAL A 24 -0.12 37.85 -5.82
N LYS A 25 -1.14 38.40 -5.13
CA LYS A 25 -1.87 37.68 -4.08
C LYS A 25 -2.51 36.39 -4.60
N ASN A 26 -3.17 36.43 -5.77
CA ASN A 26 -3.79 35.25 -6.36
C ASN A 26 -2.75 34.20 -6.76
N LEU A 27 -1.60 34.61 -7.29
CA LEU A 27 -0.51 33.70 -7.62
C LEU A 27 0.08 33.05 -6.35
N PHE A 28 0.26 33.84 -5.29
CA PHE A 28 0.70 33.33 -4.00
C PHE A 28 -0.30 32.34 -3.39
N LEU A 29 -1.61 32.64 -3.44
CA LEU A 29 -2.66 31.73 -2.98
C LEU A 29 -2.69 30.43 -3.79
N LEU A 30 -2.48 30.50 -5.12
CA LEU A 30 -2.39 29.32 -5.97
C LEU A 30 -1.17 28.46 -5.60
N PHE A 31 -0.01 29.09 -5.38
CA PHE A 31 1.19 28.38 -4.94
C PHE A 31 0.97 27.69 -3.59
N LEU A 32 0.37 28.37 -2.61
CA LEU A 32 0.03 27.78 -1.32
C LEU A 32 -0.93 26.58 -1.47
N LEU A 33 -1.95 26.69 -2.32
CA LEU A 33 -2.88 25.60 -2.58
C LEU A 33 -2.14 24.37 -3.15
N VAL A 34 -1.27 24.58 -4.14
CA VAL A 34 -0.47 23.49 -4.74
C VAL A 34 0.45 22.86 -3.70
N ALA A 35 1.11 23.65 -2.86
CA ALA A 35 1.97 23.15 -1.80
C ALA A 35 1.19 22.27 -0.79
N VAL A 36 0.02 22.74 -0.35
CA VAL A 36 -0.86 21.97 0.56
C VAL A 36 -1.31 20.66 -0.08
N LEU A 37 -1.71 20.68 -1.35
CA LEU A 37 -2.11 19.47 -2.08
C LEU A 37 -0.94 18.48 -2.22
N ALA A 38 0.26 18.97 -2.55
CA ALA A 38 1.45 18.15 -2.66
C ALA A 38 1.80 17.49 -1.32
N THR A 39 1.75 18.24 -0.21
CA THR A 39 1.98 17.71 1.14
C THR A 39 0.92 16.68 1.53
N ALA A 40 -0.37 16.95 1.24
CA ALA A 40 -1.44 16.01 1.51
C ALA A 40 -1.27 14.69 0.74
N ILE A 41 -0.92 14.75 -0.55
CA ILE A 41 -0.63 13.57 -1.37
C ILE A 41 0.57 12.80 -0.82
N TRP A 42 1.63 13.50 -0.42
CA TRP A 42 2.83 12.89 0.14
C TRP A 42 2.53 12.15 1.46
N LEU A 43 1.81 12.78 2.39
CA LEU A 43 1.37 12.17 3.65
C LEU A 43 0.42 10.99 3.39
N PHE A 44 -0.52 11.13 2.47
CA PHE A 44 -1.48 10.08 2.15
C PHE A 44 -0.79 8.83 1.60
N ARG A 45 0.22 8.98 0.74
CA ARG A 45 1.05 7.87 0.27
C ARG A 45 1.90 7.28 1.40
N GLY A 46 2.53 8.13 2.21
CA GLY A 46 3.35 7.71 3.34
C GLY A 46 2.59 6.96 4.43
N SER A 47 1.28 7.22 4.57
CA SER A 47 0.44 6.67 5.65
C SER A 47 0.41 5.14 5.73
N VAL A 48 0.64 4.43 4.62
CA VAL A 48 0.70 2.96 4.59
C VAL A 48 2.11 2.44 4.34
N GLY A 49 2.91 3.15 3.53
CA GLY A 49 4.25 2.70 3.17
C GLY A 49 5.26 2.86 4.29
N TRP A 50 5.26 3.98 5.02
CA TRP A 50 6.26 4.23 6.07
C TRP A 50 6.15 3.32 7.28
N PRO A 51 4.94 3.06 7.84
CA PRO A 51 4.83 2.11 8.96
C PRO A 51 5.34 0.72 8.59
N VAL A 52 5.05 0.25 7.38
CA VAL A 52 5.53 -1.05 6.89
C VAL A 52 7.03 -1.03 6.67
N ALA A 53 7.58 0.00 6.02
CA ALA A 53 9.02 0.11 5.79
C ALA A 53 9.79 0.09 7.12
N SER A 54 9.31 0.81 8.14
CA SER A 54 9.90 0.79 9.48
C SER A 54 9.79 -0.59 10.14
N ALA A 55 8.64 -1.28 10.02
CA ALA A 55 8.47 -2.64 10.58
C ALA A 55 9.36 -3.70 9.90
N LEU A 56 9.83 -3.42 8.69
CA LEU A 56 10.68 -4.29 7.87
C LEU A 56 12.15 -3.86 7.84
N GLU A 57 12.55 -2.81 8.57
CA GLU A 57 13.91 -2.23 8.51
C GLU A 57 15.02 -3.26 8.81
N ASP A 58 14.77 -4.16 9.75
CA ASP A 58 15.70 -5.24 10.14
C ASP A 58 15.51 -6.55 9.34
N GLU A 59 14.58 -6.59 8.37
CA GLU A 59 14.34 -7.78 7.54
C GLU A 59 15.16 -7.70 6.25
N ASN A 60 15.90 -8.78 5.97
CA ASN A 60 16.62 -8.97 4.71
C ASN A 60 15.91 -10.01 3.83
N GLY A 61 16.41 -10.23 2.62
CA GLY A 61 15.93 -11.31 1.74
C GLY A 61 14.80 -10.93 0.79
N ALA A 62 14.13 -9.80 1.00
CA ALA A 62 13.20 -9.24 0.04
C ALA A 62 13.05 -7.73 0.20
N LYS A 63 12.91 -7.01 -0.92
CA LYS A 63 12.51 -5.61 -0.96
C LYS A 63 11.01 -5.52 -1.17
N ILE A 64 10.30 -4.96 -0.20
CA ILE A 64 8.84 -4.81 -0.23
C ILE A 64 8.46 -3.33 -0.28
N SER A 65 7.45 -3.03 -1.09
CA SER A 65 6.79 -1.73 -1.12
C SER A 65 5.31 -1.91 -0.79
N VAL A 66 4.77 -1.06 0.08
CA VAL A 66 3.33 -1.02 0.35
C VAL A 66 2.79 0.35 -0.01
N TYR A 67 1.76 0.38 -0.85
CA TYR A 67 1.16 1.61 -1.34
C TYR A 67 -0.33 1.44 -1.54
N ARG A 68 -1.05 2.56 -1.62
CA ARG A 68 -2.49 2.55 -1.93
C ARG A 68 -2.70 2.21 -3.39
N ASN A 69 -3.70 1.38 -3.67
CA ASN A 69 -3.96 0.85 -5.01
C ASN A 69 -4.14 1.98 -6.05
N ASP A 70 -4.88 3.01 -5.68
CA ASP A 70 -5.05 4.20 -6.50
C ASP A 70 -5.20 5.44 -5.60
N PHE A 71 -5.43 6.61 -6.22
CA PHE A 71 -5.52 7.88 -5.51
C PHE A 71 -6.91 8.18 -4.93
N ILE A 72 -7.91 7.35 -5.22
CA ILE A 72 -9.33 7.56 -4.91
C ILE A 72 -9.80 6.54 -3.86
N SER A 73 -9.47 5.26 -4.06
CA SER A 73 -9.70 4.14 -3.16
C SER A 73 -8.78 4.23 -1.95
N THR A 74 -9.33 4.71 -0.84
CA THR A 74 -8.62 4.72 0.45
C THR A 74 -8.65 3.37 1.14
N SER A 75 -9.47 2.42 0.67
CA SER A 75 -9.73 1.12 1.27
C SER A 75 -8.87 -0.01 0.68
N GLU A 76 -8.06 0.26 -0.34
CA GLU A 76 -7.25 -0.78 -0.99
C GLU A 76 -5.77 -0.46 -0.97
N ILE A 77 -4.96 -1.45 -0.61
CA ILE A 77 -3.51 -1.36 -0.64
C ILE A 77 -2.92 -2.50 -1.46
N VAL A 78 -1.70 -2.30 -1.92
CA VAL A 78 -0.88 -3.29 -2.61
C VAL A 78 0.33 -3.55 -1.74
N PHE A 79 0.51 -4.81 -1.37
CA PHE A 79 1.76 -5.35 -0.84
C PHE A 79 2.53 -5.93 -2.01
N ASP A 80 3.59 -5.23 -2.41
CA ASP A 80 4.36 -5.53 -3.61
C ASP A 80 5.76 -6.01 -3.23
N ILE A 81 6.06 -7.26 -3.59
CA ILE A 81 7.42 -7.79 -3.52
C ILE A 81 8.15 -7.24 -4.74
N VAL A 82 9.00 -6.23 -4.53
CA VAL A 82 9.71 -5.52 -5.61
C VAL A 82 10.93 -6.32 -6.05
N ASP A 83 11.59 -6.96 -5.09
CA ASP A 83 12.77 -7.79 -5.33
C ASP A 83 12.89 -8.85 -4.24
N VAL A 84 13.53 -9.97 -4.54
CA VAL A 84 13.64 -11.10 -3.62
C VAL A 84 14.95 -11.86 -3.83
N ASP A 85 15.62 -12.19 -2.73
CA ASP A 85 16.83 -13.00 -2.76
C ASP A 85 16.46 -14.47 -2.98
N TYR A 86 17.27 -15.21 -3.74
CA TYR A 86 17.06 -16.65 -3.98
C TYR A 86 16.98 -17.51 -2.71
N ALA A 87 17.54 -17.04 -1.59
CA ALA A 87 17.52 -17.73 -0.31
C ALA A 87 16.27 -17.43 0.55
N GLU A 88 15.41 -16.51 0.11
CA GLU A 88 14.18 -16.18 0.82
C GLU A 88 13.26 -17.40 0.88
N SER A 89 12.60 -17.59 2.02
CA SER A 89 11.73 -18.74 2.25
C SER A 89 10.26 -18.35 2.30
N PRO A 90 9.33 -19.28 2.00
CA PRO A 90 7.90 -19.12 2.29
C PRO A 90 7.59 -18.56 3.69
N LEU A 91 8.29 -19.08 4.70
CA LEU A 91 8.18 -18.64 6.09
C LEU A 91 8.65 -17.19 6.28
N GLY A 92 9.79 -16.83 5.69
CA GLY A 92 10.33 -15.47 5.72
C GLY A 92 9.38 -14.47 5.06
N MET A 93 8.87 -14.80 3.87
CA MET A 93 7.92 -13.95 3.15
C MET A 93 6.60 -13.80 3.92
N THR A 94 6.07 -14.89 4.47
CA THR A 94 4.87 -14.82 5.33
C THR A 94 5.13 -13.95 6.56
N ARG A 95 6.29 -14.10 7.22
CA ARG A 95 6.65 -13.27 8.38
C ARG A 95 6.66 -11.79 8.04
N LYS A 96 7.18 -11.40 6.87
CA LYS A 96 7.19 -10.01 6.37
C LYS A 96 5.77 -9.51 6.10
N LEU A 97 4.92 -10.32 5.45
CA LEU A 97 3.49 -10.01 5.25
C LEU A 97 2.77 -9.76 6.58
N LEU A 98 2.98 -10.63 7.58
CA LEU A 98 2.40 -10.45 8.91
C LEU A 98 2.94 -9.20 9.61
N LYS A 99 4.15 -8.72 9.26
CA LYS A 99 4.82 -7.58 9.91
C LYS A 99 4.18 -6.30 9.40
N ALA A 100 3.90 -6.28 8.09
CA ALA A 100 3.07 -5.26 7.47
C ALA A 100 1.65 -5.25 8.04
N ALA A 101 1.04 -6.42 8.25
CA ALA A 101 -0.29 -6.52 8.85
C ALA A 101 -0.35 -5.92 10.27
N ASP A 102 0.64 -6.21 11.12
CA ASP A 102 0.74 -5.64 12.47
C ASP A 102 0.99 -4.13 12.43
N ALA A 103 1.86 -3.66 11.55
CA ALA A 103 2.13 -2.23 11.35
C ALA A 103 0.90 -1.43 10.90
N LEU A 104 -0.06 -2.08 10.23
CA LEU A 104 -1.26 -1.46 9.68
C LEU A 104 -2.56 -1.92 10.38
N LYS A 105 -2.49 -2.56 11.55
CA LYS A 105 -3.65 -3.17 12.23
C LYS A 105 -4.73 -2.20 12.71
N GLU A 106 -4.42 -0.91 12.73
CA GLU A 106 -5.36 0.18 13.05
C GLU A 106 -6.04 0.76 11.80
N HIS A 107 -5.62 0.33 10.61
CA HIS A 107 -6.27 0.69 9.35
C HIS A 107 -7.32 -0.33 8.96
N ASN A 108 -8.39 0.16 8.33
CA ASN A 108 -9.43 -0.68 7.74
C ASN A 108 -9.26 -0.65 6.21
N PHE A 109 -9.07 -1.83 5.64
CA PHE A 109 -9.01 -2.04 4.21
C PHE A 109 -10.16 -2.95 3.78
N GLU A 110 -10.62 -2.80 2.56
CA GLU A 110 -11.50 -3.76 1.89
C GLU A 110 -10.66 -4.87 1.27
N ARG A 111 -9.56 -4.52 0.59
CA ARG A 111 -8.67 -5.48 -0.07
C ARG A 111 -7.21 -5.13 0.13
N VAL A 112 -6.40 -6.17 0.32
CA VAL A 112 -4.94 -6.09 0.31
C VAL A 112 -4.43 -6.94 -0.84
N PHE A 113 -4.06 -6.30 -1.94
CA PHE A 113 -3.50 -6.98 -3.10
C PHE A 113 -2.10 -7.50 -2.78
N LEU A 114 -1.85 -8.73 -3.19
CA LEU A 114 -0.54 -9.37 -3.13
C LEU A 114 0.06 -9.32 -4.52
N ALA A 115 1.13 -8.56 -4.67
CA ALA A 115 1.77 -8.30 -5.95
C ALA A 115 3.24 -8.74 -5.93
N HIS A 116 3.76 -8.97 -7.13
CA HIS A 116 5.17 -9.21 -7.38
C HIS A 116 5.60 -8.36 -8.58
N ARG A 117 6.62 -7.52 -8.38
CA ARG A 117 7.16 -6.59 -9.38
C ARG A 117 6.07 -5.73 -10.05
N GLY A 118 5.09 -5.28 -9.26
CA GLY A 118 3.97 -4.45 -9.71
C GLY A 118 2.79 -5.23 -10.32
N GLU A 119 2.92 -6.54 -10.55
CA GLU A 119 1.82 -7.37 -11.03
C GLU A 119 1.04 -7.96 -9.85
N LYS A 120 -0.24 -7.62 -9.75
CA LYS A 120 -1.14 -8.21 -8.74
C LYS A 120 -1.42 -9.66 -9.11
N LYS A 121 -1.22 -10.57 -8.17
CA LYS A 121 -1.49 -12.01 -8.34
C LYS A 121 -2.74 -12.43 -7.59
N PHE A 122 -2.89 -11.94 -6.36
CA PHE A 122 -3.98 -12.28 -5.46
C PHE A 122 -4.44 -11.07 -4.65
N TYR A 123 -5.47 -11.26 -3.83
CA TYR A 123 -5.75 -10.36 -2.71
C TYR A 123 -6.19 -11.12 -1.46
N LEU A 124 -6.02 -10.49 -0.31
CA LEU A 124 -6.63 -10.86 0.96
C LEU A 124 -7.79 -9.91 1.25
N ASP A 125 -8.86 -10.43 1.86
CA ASP A 125 -9.86 -9.60 2.51
C ASP A 125 -9.19 -8.72 3.58
N GLY A 126 -9.51 -7.42 3.61
CA GLY A 126 -8.84 -6.49 4.49
C GLY A 126 -9.16 -6.68 5.97
N TYR A 127 -10.33 -7.22 6.32
CA TYR A 127 -10.64 -7.63 7.70
C TYR A 127 -9.77 -8.81 8.11
N TYR A 128 -9.59 -9.79 7.22
CA TYR A 128 -8.67 -10.90 7.47
C TYR A 128 -7.22 -10.40 7.67
N PHE A 129 -6.74 -9.50 6.82
CA PHE A 129 -5.41 -8.90 6.96
C PHE A 129 -5.25 -8.15 8.29
N GLN A 130 -6.24 -7.36 8.70
CA GLN A 130 -6.22 -6.67 9.99
C GLN A 130 -6.16 -7.66 11.16
N ARG A 131 -6.94 -8.75 11.09
CA ARG A 131 -6.93 -9.82 12.09
C ARG A 131 -5.53 -10.43 12.23
N LEU A 132 -4.87 -10.74 11.11
CA LEU A 132 -3.49 -11.25 11.11
C LEU A 132 -2.53 -10.33 11.87
N GLY A 133 -2.65 -9.01 11.70
CA GLY A 133 -1.84 -8.04 12.42
C GLY A 133 -2.07 -8.07 13.94
N ARG A 134 -3.33 -8.11 14.37
CA ARG A 134 -3.70 -8.18 15.80
C ARG A 134 -3.30 -9.49 16.46
N GLU A 135 -3.32 -10.57 15.70
CA GLU A 135 -3.00 -11.92 16.18
C GLU A 135 -1.50 -12.21 16.20
N ARG A 136 -0.68 -11.45 15.45
CA ARG A 136 0.76 -11.70 15.28
C ARG A 136 1.53 -11.92 16.59
N SER A 137 1.22 -11.16 17.64
CA SER A 137 1.98 -11.20 18.90
C SER A 137 1.75 -12.45 19.75
N TRP A 138 0.68 -13.21 19.51
CA TRP A 138 0.29 -14.34 20.35
C TRP A 138 -0.11 -15.60 19.57
N GLN A 139 -0.42 -15.49 18.28
CA GLN A 139 -0.76 -16.62 17.43
C GLN A 139 0.49 -17.36 16.95
N ASN A 140 0.41 -18.69 16.89
CA ASN A 140 1.50 -19.52 16.38
C ASN A 140 1.72 -19.26 14.88
N PRO A 141 2.92 -18.81 14.44
CA PRO A 141 3.19 -18.54 13.02
C PRO A 141 2.95 -19.73 12.09
N ILE A 142 3.20 -20.96 12.55
CA ILE A 142 2.95 -22.19 11.77
C ILE A 142 1.45 -22.42 11.56
N TYR A 143 0.61 -21.99 12.50
CA TYR A 143 -0.84 -22.02 12.30
C TYR A 143 -1.22 -21.03 11.21
N THR A 144 -0.75 -19.79 11.30
CA THR A 144 -1.08 -18.77 10.31
C THR A 144 -0.64 -19.17 8.91
N ILE A 145 0.58 -19.70 8.74
CA ILE A 145 1.10 -20.14 7.44
C ILE A 145 0.23 -21.22 6.81
N ARG A 146 -0.19 -22.22 7.59
CA ARG A 146 -0.96 -23.35 7.05
C ARG A 146 -2.38 -22.93 6.64
N THR A 147 -2.99 -21.97 7.33
CA THR A 147 -4.38 -21.56 7.07
C THR A 147 -4.50 -20.30 6.21
N LEU A 148 -3.39 -19.59 5.94
CA LEU A 148 -3.41 -18.38 5.12
C LEU A 148 -3.96 -18.61 3.70
N PRO A 149 -3.57 -19.68 2.97
CA PRO A 149 -4.06 -19.93 1.61
C PRO A 149 -5.59 -20.00 1.49
N GLU A 150 -6.28 -20.49 2.52
CA GLU A 150 -7.75 -20.59 2.55
C GLU A 150 -8.44 -19.22 2.50
N ASN A 151 -7.71 -18.13 2.80
CA ASN A 151 -8.21 -16.76 2.77
C ASN A 151 -7.63 -15.94 1.59
N VAL A 152 -6.88 -16.59 0.70
CA VAL A 152 -6.32 -15.96 -0.51
C VAL A 152 -7.36 -16.02 -1.62
N MET A 153 -7.63 -14.86 -2.23
CA MET A 153 -8.58 -14.69 -3.31
C MET A 153 -7.85 -14.40 -4.63
N ARG A 154 -8.40 -14.93 -5.73
CA ARG A 154 -8.02 -14.52 -7.09
C ARG A 154 -8.57 -13.13 -7.39
N LEU A 155 -8.02 -12.47 -8.42
CA LEU A 155 -8.45 -11.11 -8.77
C LEU A 155 -9.90 -11.01 -9.26
N ASP A 156 -10.48 -12.10 -9.74
CA ASP A 156 -11.91 -12.20 -10.12
C ASP A 156 -12.84 -12.37 -8.90
N GLY A 157 -12.27 -12.50 -7.69
CA GLY A 157 -13.01 -12.67 -6.45
C GLY A 157 -13.35 -14.10 -6.08
N SER A 158 -12.88 -15.11 -6.82
CA SER A 158 -13.01 -16.51 -6.38
C SER A 158 -11.92 -16.87 -5.36
N PRO A 159 -12.14 -17.86 -4.48
CA PRO A 159 -11.05 -18.44 -3.69
C PRO A 159 -9.91 -18.95 -4.58
N ALA A 160 -8.66 -18.72 -4.18
CA ALA A 160 -7.49 -19.23 -4.89
C ALA A 160 -7.20 -20.70 -4.53
N TYR A 161 -7.45 -21.06 -3.27
CA TYR A 161 -7.24 -22.40 -2.71
C TYR A 161 -8.52 -22.89 -2.01
N GLY A 162 -8.61 -24.20 -1.78
CA GLY A 162 -9.77 -24.82 -1.11
C GLY A 162 -9.65 -24.76 0.41
N SER A 163 -10.76 -25.04 1.10
CA SER A 163 -10.77 -25.33 2.54
C SER A 163 -10.86 -26.83 2.76
N TRP A 164 -10.12 -27.34 3.75
CA TRP A 164 -10.01 -28.78 3.99
C TRP A 164 -10.74 -29.21 5.25
N THR A 165 -11.55 -30.26 5.15
CA THR A 165 -12.27 -30.89 6.27
C THR A 165 -11.89 -32.36 6.39
N GLY A 166 -11.79 -32.89 7.61
CA GLY A 166 -11.48 -34.30 7.85
C GLY A 166 -10.58 -34.50 9.06
N GLY A 167 -9.83 -35.62 9.07
CA GLY A 167 -8.86 -35.90 10.12
C GLY A 167 -7.68 -34.91 10.10
N TRP A 168 -7.22 -34.50 11.28
CA TRP A 168 -6.24 -33.42 11.44
C TRP A 168 -4.93 -33.62 10.65
N ILE A 169 -4.43 -34.86 10.55
CA ILE A 169 -3.22 -35.20 9.77
C ILE A 169 -3.43 -34.91 8.28
N GLY A 170 -4.58 -35.33 7.72
CA GLY A 170 -4.90 -35.14 6.31
C GLY A 170 -5.12 -33.67 5.97
N VAL A 171 -5.85 -32.96 6.83
CA VAL A 171 -6.08 -31.51 6.70
C VAL A 171 -4.76 -30.75 6.71
N MET A 172 -3.88 -31.03 7.68
CA MET A 172 -2.57 -30.37 7.75
C MET A 172 -1.70 -30.64 6.53
N GLY A 173 -1.71 -31.86 5.99
CA GLY A 173 -0.96 -32.19 4.78
C GLY A 173 -1.39 -31.33 3.59
N ARG A 174 -2.70 -31.19 3.37
CA ARG A 174 -3.26 -30.38 2.28
C ARG A 174 -3.02 -28.88 2.48
N GLN A 175 -3.17 -28.39 3.70
CA GLN A 175 -2.86 -26.99 4.05
C GLN A 175 -1.40 -26.63 3.78
N LEU A 176 -0.46 -27.54 4.09
CA LEU A 176 0.96 -27.33 3.77
C LEU A 176 1.24 -27.38 2.27
N GLU A 177 0.54 -28.25 1.52
CA GLU A 177 0.62 -28.30 0.07
C GLU A 177 0.15 -26.98 -0.57
N ASP A 178 -1.00 -26.47 -0.12
CA ASP A 178 -1.55 -25.18 -0.56
C ASP A 178 -0.65 -24.01 -0.17
N ALA A 179 -0.06 -24.02 1.03
CA ALA A 179 0.87 -22.96 1.46
C ALA A 179 2.12 -22.91 0.57
N ASN A 180 2.66 -24.08 0.22
CA ASN A 180 3.80 -24.16 -0.71
C ASN A 180 3.40 -23.71 -2.13
N GLN A 181 2.21 -24.10 -2.60
CA GLN A 181 1.70 -23.68 -3.91
C GLN A 181 1.45 -22.17 -3.96
N PHE A 182 0.88 -21.59 -2.90
CA PHE A 182 0.66 -20.15 -2.77
C PHE A 182 1.93 -19.32 -2.96
N HIS A 183 3.02 -19.67 -2.28
CA HIS A 183 4.28 -18.95 -2.47
C HIS A 183 4.88 -19.16 -3.86
N ARG A 184 4.64 -20.33 -4.49
CA ARG A 184 5.03 -20.56 -5.88
C ARG A 184 4.32 -19.62 -6.83
N ASP A 185 3.00 -19.53 -6.73
CA ASP A 185 2.16 -18.74 -7.61
C ASP A 185 2.30 -17.23 -7.37
N TRP A 186 2.64 -16.84 -6.14
CA TRP A 186 2.75 -15.42 -5.79
C TRP A 186 4.08 -14.81 -6.22
N TRP A 187 5.21 -15.47 -5.97
CA TRP A 187 6.52 -14.83 -6.21
C TRP A 187 7.63 -15.77 -6.72
N LEU A 188 7.64 -17.07 -6.40
CA LEU A 188 8.75 -17.94 -6.84
C LEU A 188 8.74 -18.28 -8.34
N SER A 189 7.56 -18.38 -8.97
CA SER A 189 7.48 -18.75 -10.40
C SER A 189 8.27 -17.78 -11.29
N ASP A 190 8.20 -16.50 -10.94
CA ASP A 190 8.80 -15.43 -11.71
C ASP A 190 10.32 -15.42 -11.55
N GLU A 191 10.85 -15.78 -10.37
CA GLU A 191 12.28 -15.95 -10.13
C GLU A 191 12.86 -17.16 -10.87
N ILE A 192 12.13 -18.27 -10.93
CA ILE A 192 12.56 -19.47 -11.67
C ILE A 192 12.54 -19.22 -13.18
N SER A 193 11.60 -18.40 -13.67
CA SER A 193 11.48 -18.09 -15.11
C SER A 193 12.45 -17.01 -15.61
N GLY A 194 13.04 -16.25 -14.70
CA GLY A 194 13.99 -15.17 -14.98
C GLY A 194 15.47 -15.57 -14.94
N SER A 195 15.78 -16.85 -14.69
CA SER A 195 17.13 -17.43 -14.65
C SER A 195 17.51 -18.16 -15.95
#